data_AF-A0A9D8XSZ1-F1
#
_entry.id   AF-A0A9D8XSZ1-F1
#
_cell.length_a   1.000
_cell.length_b   1.000
_cell.length_c   1.000
_cell.angle_alpha   90.00
_cell.angle_beta   90.00
_cell.angle_gamma   90.00
#
_symmetry.space_group_name_H-M   'P 1'
#
loop_
_entity.id
_entity.type
_entity.pdbx_description
1 polymer ?
#
loop_
_entity_poly.entity_id
_entity_poly.type
_entity_poly.pdbx_seq_one_letter_code
_entity_poly.pdbx_strand_id
1 'polypeptide(L)'
;ILWKDNLGGKGYVSRNSYHEQAYYPLWESADSLVFEGSRLPSTAYQVGTTFKCPAFDWGYADNAPNQSSAACFDIDWAVDASGKAVKLSQINFVKVYTAQQQSLGWIGETSTEVTGMEDLHFSAE
;
A
#
# COMPACT_ATOMS: atom_id res chain seq x y z
N ILE A 1 -9.23 7.27 14.39
CA ILE A 1 -7.87 7.87 14.53
C ILE A 1 -7.77 9.01 13.54
N LEU A 2 -7.42 10.22 14.00
CA LEU A 2 -7.21 11.37 13.12
C LEU A 2 -5.94 11.16 12.29
N TRP A 3 -6.01 11.44 10.99
CA TRP A 3 -4.82 11.53 10.13
C TRP A 3 -4.77 12.90 9.44
N LYS A 4 -3.55 13.34 9.13
CA LYS A 4 -3.26 14.53 8.33
C LYS A 4 -2.06 14.23 7.42
N ASP A 5 -1.98 14.89 6.27
CA ASP A 5 -0.82 14.84 5.40
C ASP A 5 -0.14 16.21 5.26
N ASN A 6 1.01 16.23 4.57
CA ASN A 6 1.81 17.42 4.31
C ASN A 6 1.25 18.31 3.17
N LEU A 7 0.16 17.91 2.53
CA LEU A 7 -0.53 18.67 1.49
C LEU A 7 -1.83 19.31 2.01
N GLY A 8 -2.07 19.24 3.33
CA GLY A 8 -3.25 19.80 4.00
C GLY A 8 -4.47 18.89 4.02
N GLY A 9 -4.36 17.67 3.47
CA GLY A 9 -5.35 16.63 3.60
C GLY A 9 -5.48 16.14 5.04
N LYS A 10 -6.70 15.79 5.44
CA LYS A 10 -6.99 15.26 6.77
C LYS A 10 -8.26 14.42 6.73
N GLY A 11 -8.39 13.52 7.70
CA GLY A 11 -9.56 12.68 7.84
C GLY A 11 -9.46 11.76 9.04
N TYR A 12 -10.27 10.70 9.03
CA TYR A 12 -10.27 9.71 10.10
C TYR A 12 -10.13 8.31 9.53
N VAL A 13 -9.33 7.48 10.21
CA VAL A 13 -9.45 6.03 10.15
C VAL A 13 -10.52 5.63 11.17
N SER A 14 -11.69 5.26 10.66
CA SER A 14 -12.86 4.90 11.48
C SER A 14 -12.83 3.43 11.86
N ARG A 15 -13.21 3.11 13.09
CA ARG A 15 -13.46 1.71 13.48
C ARG A 15 -14.74 1.23 12.82
N ASN A 16 -14.71 0.03 12.25
CA ASN A 16 -15.92 -0.69 11.87
C ASN A 16 -16.37 -1.63 13.01
N SER A 17 -17.56 -2.21 12.87
CA SER A 17 -18.13 -3.14 13.86
C SER A 17 -17.62 -4.58 13.73
N TYR A 18 -16.74 -4.86 12.76
CA TYR A 18 -16.27 -6.21 12.43
C TYR A 18 -14.92 -6.55 13.07
N HIS A 19 -14.20 -5.54 13.55
CA HIS A 19 -12.81 -5.66 14.01
C HIS A 19 -12.66 -5.08 15.41
N GLU A 20 -12.42 -5.95 16.39
CA GLU A 20 -12.27 -5.57 17.81
C GLU A 20 -10.84 -5.17 18.19
N GLN A 21 -9.85 -5.45 17.32
CA GLN A 21 -8.45 -5.14 17.57
C GLN A 21 -8.20 -3.64 17.73
N ALA A 22 -7.10 -3.28 18.38
CA ALA A 22 -6.65 -1.90 18.44
C ALA A 22 -6.25 -1.40 17.05
N TYR A 23 -6.82 -0.27 16.62
CA TYR A 23 -6.48 0.39 15.36
C TYR A 23 -5.23 1.27 15.48
N TYR A 24 -4.74 1.49 16.71
CA TYR A 24 -3.49 2.20 16.97
C TYR A 24 -2.49 1.20 17.56
N PRO A 25 -1.20 1.26 17.18
CA PRO A 25 -0.23 0.28 17.66
C PRO A 25 -0.09 0.28 19.18
N LEU A 26 -0.25 -0.89 19.79
CA LEU A 26 -0.18 -1.04 21.26
C LEU A 26 1.24 -0.89 21.82
N TRP A 27 2.25 -1.02 20.96
CA TRP A 27 3.66 -0.84 21.33
C TRP A 27 4.08 0.63 21.32
N GLU A 28 3.26 1.52 20.76
CA GLU A 28 3.55 2.95 20.72
C GLU A 28 2.89 3.65 21.91
N SER A 29 3.67 4.47 22.61
CA SER A 29 3.22 5.27 23.75
C SER A 29 2.86 6.71 23.36
N ALA A 30 3.37 7.18 22.22
CA ALA A 30 3.04 8.48 21.65
C ALA A 30 1.60 8.53 21.13
N ASP A 31 1.03 9.73 21.12
CA ASP A 31 -0.32 10.00 20.62
C ASP A 31 -0.42 10.10 19.09
N SER A 32 0.72 10.08 18.40
CA SER A 32 0.82 10.17 16.95
C SER A 32 2.02 9.40 16.39
N LEU A 33 1.86 8.92 15.15
CA LEU A 33 2.90 8.31 14.34
C LEU A 33 3.02 9.05 13.01
N VAL A 34 4.24 9.22 12.53
CA VAL A 34 4.52 9.84 11.23
C VAL A 34 5.08 8.78 10.30
N PHE A 35 4.47 8.67 9.12
CA PHE A 35 4.94 7.81 8.04
C PHE A 35 5.36 8.70 6.88
N GLU A 36 6.51 8.39 6.30
CA GLU A 36 7.02 9.05 5.10
C GLU A 36 6.95 8.09 3.91
N GLY A 37 6.56 8.62 2.76
CA GLY A 37 6.41 7.85 1.53
C GLY A 37 5.43 8.51 0.56
N SER A 38 5.27 7.88 -0.60
CA SER A 38 4.31 8.34 -1.61
C SER A 38 2.89 7.89 -1.23
N ARG A 39 1.95 8.85 -1.19
CA ARG A 39 0.52 8.58 -1.05
C ARG A 39 -0.12 8.48 -2.43
N LEU A 40 -0.75 7.35 -2.74
CA LEU A 40 -1.47 7.15 -3.99
C LEU A 40 -2.89 7.73 -3.92
N PRO A 41 -3.47 8.13 -5.07
CA PRO A 41 -4.87 8.50 -5.14
C PRO A 41 -5.81 7.42 -4.60
N SER A 42 -6.88 7.83 -3.95
CA SER A 42 -8.00 6.96 -3.61
C SER A 42 -8.72 6.56 -4.90
N THR A 43 -8.70 5.27 -5.24
CA THR A 43 -9.29 4.76 -6.50
C THR A 43 -10.65 4.11 -6.29
N ALA A 44 -10.98 3.73 -5.05
CA ALA A 44 -12.13 2.89 -4.81
C ALA A 44 -13.45 3.67 -4.85
N TYR A 45 -14.48 3.03 -5.39
CA TYR A 45 -15.83 3.61 -5.47
C TYR A 45 -16.88 2.51 -5.36
N GLN A 46 -18.10 2.90 -4.98
CA GLN A 46 -19.20 1.97 -4.76
C GLN A 46 -20.14 1.92 -5.98
N VAL A 47 -20.53 0.71 -6.39
CA VAL A 47 -21.57 0.45 -7.39
C VAL A 47 -22.60 -0.48 -6.77
N GLY A 48 -23.78 0.05 -6.42
CA GLY A 48 -24.78 -0.69 -5.66
C GLY A 48 -24.24 -1.07 -4.27
N THR A 49 -24.14 -2.35 -3.97
CA THR A 49 -23.59 -2.87 -2.71
C THR A 49 -22.12 -3.30 -2.81
N THR A 50 -21.51 -3.18 -3.99
CA THR A 50 -20.14 -3.64 -4.26
C THR A 50 -19.18 -2.46 -4.31
N PHE A 51 -18.05 -2.57 -3.60
CA PHE A 51 -16.92 -1.68 -3.79
C PHE A 51 -16.03 -2.20 -4.92
N LYS A 52 -15.62 -1.31 -5.80
CA LYS A 52 -14.63 -1.56 -6.84
C LYS A 52 -13.36 -0.79 -6.49
N CYS A 53 -12.22 -1.46 -6.59
CA CYS A 53 -10.89 -0.88 -6.40
C CYS A 53 -10.12 -1.05 -7.72
N PRO A 54 -10.19 -0.09 -8.66
CA PRO A 54 -9.39 -0.13 -9.87
C PRO A 54 -7.91 -0.20 -9.56
N ALA A 55 -7.22 -1.05 -10.32
CA ALA A 55 -5.76 -1.15 -10.31
C ALA A 55 -5.12 0.15 -10.80
N PHE A 56 -3.92 0.42 -10.30
CA PHE A 56 -2.96 1.35 -10.89
C PHE A 56 -2.31 0.71 -12.12
N ASP A 57 -1.47 1.46 -12.83
CA ASP A 57 -0.86 0.98 -14.08
C ASP A 57 0.07 -0.22 -13.87
N TRP A 58 1.16 -0.06 -13.12
CA TRP A 58 2.16 -1.12 -12.90
C TRP A 58 3.02 -0.85 -11.65
N GLY A 59 3.76 -1.87 -11.18
CA GLY A 59 4.79 -1.73 -10.14
C GLY A 59 4.27 -1.68 -8.70
N TYR A 60 2.99 -1.92 -8.48
CA TYR A 60 2.38 -1.95 -7.15
C TYR A 60 2.06 -3.37 -6.72
N ALA A 61 2.36 -3.70 -5.45
CA ALA A 61 1.91 -4.95 -4.84
C ALA A 61 0.38 -5.01 -4.77
N ASP A 62 -0.19 -6.21 -4.89
CA ASP A 62 -1.65 -6.45 -4.86
C ASP A 62 -2.44 -5.62 -5.89
N ASN A 63 -1.81 -5.31 -7.02
CA ASN A 63 -2.41 -4.49 -8.07
C ASN A 63 -3.08 -5.34 -9.18
N ALA A 64 -2.73 -6.62 -9.26
CA ALA A 64 -3.26 -7.57 -10.24
C ALA A 64 -3.31 -8.99 -9.65
N PRO A 65 -4.11 -9.91 -10.24
CA PRO A 65 -4.16 -11.30 -9.80
C PRO A 65 -2.78 -11.97 -9.79
N ASN A 66 -2.55 -12.89 -8.85
CA ASN A 66 -1.23 -13.50 -8.59
C ASN A 66 -0.52 -14.05 -9.84
N GLN A 67 -1.24 -14.60 -10.82
CA GLN A 67 -0.65 -15.19 -12.04
C GLN A 67 -0.47 -14.18 -13.19
N SER A 68 -0.80 -12.91 -12.97
CA SER A 68 -0.64 -11.86 -13.97
C SER A 68 0.78 -11.30 -13.93
N SER A 69 1.39 -11.11 -15.11
CA SER A 69 2.63 -10.33 -15.22
C SER A 69 2.52 -8.91 -14.67
N ALA A 70 1.31 -8.35 -14.58
CA ALA A 70 1.06 -7.05 -13.96
C ALA A 70 1.16 -7.06 -12.42
N ALA A 71 1.25 -8.23 -11.79
CA ALA A 71 1.55 -8.37 -10.36
C ALA A 71 3.08 -8.38 -10.09
N CYS A 72 3.90 -8.45 -11.14
CA CYS A 72 5.35 -8.37 -11.05
C CYS A 72 5.83 -6.91 -11.06
N PHE A 73 7.03 -6.70 -10.52
CA PHE A 73 7.76 -5.45 -10.68
C PHE A 73 9.23 -5.73 -11.01
N ASP A 74 9.84 -4.81 -11.77
CA ASP A 74 11.26 -4.84 -12.09
C ASP A 74 12.03 -3.94 -11.14
N ILE A 75 13.16 -4.43 -10.62
CA ILE A 75 14.04 -3.67 -9.73
C ILE A 75 14.80 -2.58 -10.49
N ASP A 76 14.91 -2.68 -11.81
CA ASP A 76 15.46 -1.63 -12.67
C ASP A 76 14.56 -0.38 -12.71
N TRP A 77 13.32 -0.46 -12.22
CA TRP A 77 12.43 0.69 -12.06
C TRP A 77 12.71 1.51 -10.79
N ALA A 78 13.70 1.13 -9.98
CA ALA A 78 14.01 1.81 -8.74
C ALA A 78 14.37 3.28 -8.96
N VAL A 79 13.88 4.14 -8.07
CA VAL A 79 14.18 5.57 -8.03
C VAL A 79 14.62 6.00 -6.63
N ASP A 80 15.46 7.03 -6.55
CA ASP A 80 15.82 7.67 -5.28
C ASP A 80 14.71 8.63 -4.79
N ALA A 81 14.95 9.29 -3.65
CA ALA A 81 14.00 10.24 -3.04
C ALA A 81 13.69 11.47 -3.92
N SER A 82 14.50 11.75 -4.94
CA SER A 82 14.25 12.81 -5.93
C SER A 82 13.49 12.33 -7.17
N GLY A 83 13.16 11.04 -7.23
CA GLY A 83 12.52 10.40 -8.37
C GLY A 83 13.51 10.07 -9.50
N LYS A 84 14.82 10.12 -9.24
CA LYS A 84 15.84 9.78 -10.24
C LYS A 84 16.07 8.28 -10.25
N ALA A 85 16.11 7.70 -11.45
CA ALA A 85 16.42 6.28 -11.64
C ALA A 85 17.76 5.89 -10.99
N VAL A 86 17.77 4.76 -10.29
CA VAL A 86 18.95 4.18 -9.65
C VAL A 86 19.06 2.70 -10.00
N LYS A 87 20.30 2.23 -10.18
CA LYS A 87 20.56 0.81 -10.38
C LYS A 87 20.80 0.13 -9.04
N LEU A 88 19.97 -0.84 -8.70
CA LEU A 88 20.16 -1.68 -7.53
C LEU A 88 20.91 -2.96 -7.94
N SER A 89 21.91 -3.36 -7.16
CA SER A 89 22.62 -4.64 -7.39
C SER A 89 21.94 -5.82 -6.69
N GLN A 90 21.22 -5.56 -5.60
CA GLN A 90 20.50 -6.56 -4.81
C GLN A 90 19.42 -5.91 -3.95
N ILE A 91 18.44 -6.71 -3.50
CA ILE A 91 17.47 -6.34 -2.48
C ILE A 91 17.70 -7.21 -1.25
N ASN A 92 17.93 -6.61 -0.09
CA ASN A 92 18.07 -7.35 1.17
C ASN A 92 16.75 -7.45 1.94
N PHE A 93 15.90 -6.44 1.81
CA PHE A 93 14.62 -6.36 2.51
C PHE A 93 13.59 -5.71 1.61
N VAL A 94 12.36 -6.21 1.65
CA VAL A 94 11.21 -5.56 1.02
C VAL A 94 10.24 -5.14 2.12
N LYS A 95 9.87 -3.86 2.12
CA LYS A 95 8.81 -3.32 2.97
C LYS A 95 7.59 -3.07 2.11
N VAL A 96 6.51 -3.80 2.37
CA VAL A 96 5.20 -3.53 1.77
C VAL A 96 4.38 -2.69 2.75
N TYR A 97 3.73 -1.63 2.24
CA TYR A 97 2.81 -0.82 3.02
C TYR A 97 1.69 -0.29 2.11
N THR A 98 0.50 -0.11 2.66
CA THR A 98 -0.63 0.47 1.93
C THR A 98 -0.37 1.95 1.65
N ALA A 99 -0.35 2.34 0.38
CA ALA A 99 -0.12 3.72 -0.05
C ALA A 99 -1.41 4.54 -0.27
N GLN A 100 -2.58 3.89 -0.24
CA GLN A 100 -3.88 4.57 -0.30
C GLN A 100 -4.40 4.88 1.10
N GLN A 101 -4.95 6.09 1.28
CA GLN A 101 -5.65 6.48 2.51
C GLN A 101 -7.11 6.76 2.17
N GLN A 102 -7.97 5.75 2.34
CA GLN A 102 -9.41 5.81 2.10
C GLN A 102 -10.17 4.88 3.05
N SER A 103 -11.43 5.23 3.33
CA SER A 103 -12.36 4.38 4.05
C SER A 103 -13.56 4.08 3.16
N LEU A 104 -13.88 2.79 3.03
CA LEU A 104 -14.92 2.23 2.19
C LEU A 104 -16.17 1.89 3.04
N GLY A 105 -16.48 2.74 4.01
CA GLY A 105 -17.64 2.58 4.88
C GLY A 105 -17.58 1.29 5.70
N TRP A 106 -18.58 0.43 5.53
CA TRP A 106 -18.75 -0.77 6.37
C TRP A 106 -17.67 -1.84 6.22
N ILE A 107 -16.92 -1.87 5.10
CA ILE A 107 -15.83 -2.83 4.89
C ILE A 107 -14.52 -2.35 5.50
N GLY A 108 -14.45 -1.08 5.92
CA GLY A 108 -13.27 -0.52 6.56
C GLY A 108 -12.32 0.17 5.58
N GLU A 109 -11.03 -0.01 5.81
CA GLU A 109 -9.91 0.52 5.05
C GLU A 109 -9.67 -0.25 3.74
N THR A 110 -8.80 0.30 2.90
CA THR A 110 -8.14 -0.48 1.84
C THR A 110 -6.82 -0.99 2.39
N SER A 111 -6.51 -2.27 2.17
CA SER A 111 -5.25 -2.90 2.52
C SER A 111 -4.61 -3.51 1.28
N THR A 112 -3.28 -3.60 1.29
CA THR A 112 -2.53 -4.43 0.36
C THR A 112 -2.46 -5.84 0.93
N GLU A 113 -2.96 -6.83 0.20
CA GLU A 113 -2.95 -8.24 0.60
C GLU A 113 -1.82 -8.97 -0.14
N VAL A 114 -0.81 -9.45 0.60
CA VAL A 114 0.33 -10.18 0.02
C VAL A 114 0.44 -11.55 0.65
N THR A 115 0.46 -12.59 -0.19
CA THR A 115 0.63 -13.99 0.25
C THR A 115 2.09 -14.44 0.24
N GLY A 116 2.94 -13.82 -0.59
CA GLY A 116 4.36 -14.10 -0.70
C GLY A 116 5.03 -13.25 -1.77
N MET A 117 6.35 -13.40 -1.89
CA MET A 117 7.17 -12.83 -2.96
C MET A 117 8.08 -13.92 -3.51
N GLU A 118 8.30 -13.90 -4.82
CA GLU A 118 9.15 -14.85 -5.54
C GLU A 118 10.17 -14.07 -6.37
N ASP A 119 11.44 -14.48 -6.31
CA ASP A 119 12.48 -13.93 -7.20
C ASP A 119 12.40 -14.64 -8.55
N LEU A 120 12.13 -13.88 -9.60
CA LEU A 120 12.01 -14.38 -10.97
C LEU A 120 13.35 -14.30 -11.74
N HIS A 121 14.41 -13.77 -11.13
CA HIS A 121 15.75 -13.77 -11.71
C HIS A 121 16.47 -15.06 -11.38
N PHE A 122 16.40 -16.02 -12.31
CA PHE A 122 17.25 -17.21 -12.22
C PHE A 122 18.70 -16.83 -12.55
N SER A 123 19.62 -17.13 -11.65
CA SER A 123 21.04 -17.14 -11.99
C SER A 123 21.27 -18.22 -13.06
N ALA A 124 21.88 -17.85 -14.19
CA ALA A 124 22.41 -18.83 -15.13
C ALA A 124 23.50 -19.64 -14.40
N GLU A 125 23.31 -20.96 -14.32
CA GLU A 125 24.37 -21.89 -13.87
C GLU A 125 25.53 -21.96 -14.86
#